data_AF-A0A938LPB2-F1
#
_entry.id   AF-A0A938LPB2-F1
#
_cell.length_a   1.000
_cell.length_b   1.000
_cell.length_c   1.000
_cell.angle_alpha   90.00
_cell.angle_beta   90.00
_cell.angle_gamma   90.00
#
_symmetry.space_group_name_H-M   'P 1'
#
loop_
_entity.id
_entity.type
_entity.pdbx_description
1 polymer ?
#
loop_
_entity_poly.entity_id
_entity_poly.type
_entity_poly.pdbx_seq_one_letter_code
_entity_poly.pdbx_strand_id
1 'polypeptide(L)'
;MKLRHVLITWALALGVIAFLVPVVTGATAASRPNILFLLTDDQNPDTLGCFGGEVLTPTLDKLVQNIDFVPTIFELAGVRPPTAMKLDGVSLMPLVTQPQQTKWRDALFLEIGHTRAVCTERWKYIALRYPPQMQRKIADGTLGRPAYHMDVSLNLQEAALKRHPGYWDADQLYDLQADPGERVNLIKDAAHARTVAELQGRLKNWLVGFDRPFGEFVP
;
A
#
# COMPACT_ATOMS: atom_id res chain seq x y z
N MET A 1 -81.92 9.48 -43.02
CA MET A 1 -81.37 8.43 -42.15
C MET A 1 -79.85 8.63 -42.08
N LYS A 2 -79.31 8.97 -40.89
CA LYS A 2 -77.88 9.18 -40.51
C LYS A 2 -77.16 10.35 -41.22
N LEU A 3 -77.11 11.58 -40.70
CA LEU A 3 -76.35 12.13 -39.55
C LEU A 3 -74.84 11.84 -39.59
N ARG A 4 -73.99 12.86 -39.80
CA ARG A 4 -73.10 13.48 -38.78
C ARG A 4 -72.14 14.55 -39.38
N HIS A 5 -72.27 15.81 -38.89
CA HIS A 5 -71.25 16.77 -38.39
C HIS A 5 -70.00 17.12 -39.26
N VAL A 6 -69.38 18.32 -39.33
CA VAL A 6 -69.59 19.76 -38.96
C VAL A 6 -68.17 20.42 -38.96
N LEU A 7 -68.05 21.68 -39.45
CA LEU A 7 -67.03 22.73 -39.16
C LEU A 7 -65.59 22.63 -39.75
N ILE A 8 -65.11 23.60 -40.57
CA ILE A 8 -64.63 25.00 -40.34
C ILE A 8 -63.10 25.09 -40.03
N THR A 9 -62.36 25.62 -41.03
CA THR A 9 -61.29 26.66 -41.02
C THR A 9 -60.07 26.55 -40.09
N TRP A 10 -58.86 26.78 -40.63
CA TRP A 10 -57.87 27.84 -40.29
C TRP A 10 -56.42 27.45 -40.65
N ALA A 11 -55.75 28.34 -41.37
CA ALA A 11 -54.32 28.36 -41.62
C ALA A 11 -53.55 28.80 -40.37
N LEU A 12 -52.37 28.22 -40.11
CA LEU A 12 -51.33 28.82 -39.27
C LEU A 12 -49.97 28.18 -39.57
N ALA A 13 -49.13 28.95 -40.26
CA ALA A 13 -47.70 28.73 -40.36
C ALA A 13 -47.08 29.03 -38.98
N LEU A 14 -46.50 28.01 -38.34
CA LEU A 14 -45.72 28.16 -37.12
C LEU A 14 -44.24 28.19 -37.48
N GLY A 15 -43.68 29.41 -37.49
CA GLY A 15 -42.24 29.63 -37.55
C GLY A 15 -41.59 29.11 -36.27
N VAL A 16 -40.65 28.19 -36.42
CA VAL A 16 -39.78 27.73 -35.34
C VAL A 16 -38.68 28.77 -35.16
N ILE A 17 -38.85 29.67 -34.20
CA ILE A 17 -37.77 30.52 -33.71
C ILE A 17 -36.90 29.65 -32.81
N ALA A 18 -35.76 29.20 -33.34
CA ALA A 18 -34.72 28.55 -32.55
C ALA A 18 -34.08 29.60 -31.62
N PHE A 19 -34.49 29.60 -30.35
CA PHE A 19 -33.77 30.31 -29.31
C PHE A 19 -32.44 29.58 -29.07
N LEU A 20 -31.35 30.10 -29.66
CA LEU A 20 -30.00 29.77 -29.22
C LEU A 20 -29.83 30.32 -27.80
N VAL A 21 -30.12 29.47 -26.80
CA VAL A 21 -29.62 29.69 -25.45
C VAL A 21 -28.11 29.46 -25.52
N PRO A 22 -27.27 30.46 -25.20
CA PRO A 22 -25.85 30.19 -25.04
C PRO A 22 -25.73 29.23 -23.88
N VAL A 23 -25.31 28.00 -24.15
CA VAL A 23 -24.83 27.10 -23.10
C VAL A 23 -23.58 27.77 -22.56
N VAL A 24 -23.74 28.53 -21.48
CA VAL A 24 -22.63 29.03 -20.70
C VAL A 24 -21.98 27.80 -20.08
N THR A 25 -20.95 27.28 -20.75
CA THR A 25 -20.03 26.31 -20.15
C THR A 25 -19.21 27.07 -19.11
N GLY A 26 -19.81 27.26 -17.93
CA GLY A 26 -19.08 27.66 -16.74
C GLY A 26 -18.13 26.53 -16.40
N ALA A 27 -16.87 26.64 -16.83
CA ALA A 27 -15.80 25.87 -16.23
C ALA A 27 -15.71 26.32 -14.77
N THR A 28 -16.36 25.58 -13.87
CA THR A 28 -16.15 25.73 -12.44
C THR A 28 -14.68 25.45 -12.20
N ALA A 29 -13.89 26.51 -11.95
CA ALA A 29 -12.54 26.35 -11.47
C ALA A 29 -12.61 25.41 -10.27
N ALA A 30 -12.02 24.22 -10.39
CA ALA A 30 -12.07 23.23 -9.34
C ALA A 30 -11.61 23.88 -8.04
N SER A 31 -12.48 23.89 -7.03
CA SER A 31 -12.19 24.42 -5.71
C SER A 31 -10.89 23.76 -5.23
N ARG A 32 -9.85 24.57 -4.99
CA ARG A 32 -8.59 24.05 -4.44
C ARG A 32 -8.89 23.53 -3.02
N PRO A 33 -8.66 22.25 -2.73
CA PRO A 33 -8.95 21.72 -1.40
C PRO A 33 -8.01 22.36 -0.36
N ASN A 34 -8.56 22.79 0.77
CA ASN A 34 -7.80 23.22 1.94
C ASN A 34 -7.52 21.98 2.79
N ILE A 35 -6.31 21.42 2.70
CA ILE A 35 -5.99 20.13 3.31
C ILE A 35 -5.22 20.35 4.59
N LEU A 36 -5.75 19.80 5.69
CA LEU A 36 -5.07 19.68 6.97
C LEU A 36 -4.46 18.28 7.07
N PHE A 37 -3.13 18.20 7.12
CA PHE A 37 -2.41 16.95 7.36
C PHE A 37 -2.05 16.85 8.85
N LEU A 38 -2.60 15.85 9.53
CA LEU A 38 -2.27 15.55 10.93
C LEU A 38 -1.41 14.29 10.97
N LEU A 39 -0.15 14.44 11.39
CA LEU A 39 0.75 13.31 11.64
C LEU A 39 0.90 13.13 13.15
N THR A 40 0.63 11.93 13.62
CA THR A 40 0.83 11.53 15.02
C THR A 40 1.79 10.36 15.07
N ASP A 41 2.77 10.41 15.97
CA ASP A 41 3.67 9.30 16.30
C ASP A 41 3.43 8.86 17.75
N ASP A 42 4.05 7.77 18.18
CA ASP A 42 3.97 7.19 19.54
C ASP A 42 2.56 6.73 19.97
N GLN A 43 1.76 6.26 19.01
CA GLN A 43 0.52 5.58 19.36
C GLN A 43 0.81 4.21 19.95
N ASN A 44 0.16 3.88 21.07
CA ASN A 44 0.19 2.50 21.57
C ASN A 44 -0.53 1.58 20.56
N PRO A 45 -0.02 0.36 20.34
CA PRO A 45 -0.57 -0.56 19.35
C PRO A 45 -2.00 -1.02 19.68
N ASP A 46 -2.41 -0.95 20.95
CA ASP A 46 -3.75 -1.33 21.43
C ASP A 46 -4.77 -0.17 21.40
N THR A 47 -4.35 1.04 21.01
CA THR A 47 -5.25 2.19 20.94
C THR A 47 -6.04 2.20 19.63
N LEU A 48 -5.39 1.91 18.50
CA LEU A 48 -5.96 2.08 17.16
C LEU A 48 -6.91 0.94 16.78
N GLY A 49 -8.08 1.28 16.24
CA GLY A 49 -9.10 0.32 15.80
C GLY A 49 -8.61 -0.64 14.71
N CYS A 50 -7.71 -0.20 13.82
CA CYS A 50 -7.09 -1.07 12.80
C CYS A 50 -6.19 -2.17 13.38
N PHE A 51 -5.81 -2.07 14.66
CA PHE A 51 -5.11 -3.10 15.41
C PHE A 51 -6.01 -3.78 16.47
N GLY A 52 -7.33 -3.54 16.42
CA GLY A 52 -8.31 -4.08 17.37
C GLY A 52 -8.52 -3.24 18.64
N GLY A 53 -8.03 -1.99 18.66
CA GLY A 53 -8.23 -1.04 19.76
C GLY A 53 -9.60 -0.35 19.79
N GLU A 54 -9.83 0.47 20.81
CA GLU A 54 -11.12 1.13 21.05
C GLU A 54 -11.36 2.36 20.16
N VAL A 55 -10.30 2.99 19.64
CA VAL A 55 -10.42 4.19 18.80
C VAL A 55 -10.89 3.78 17.41
N LEU A 56 -12.09 4.23 17.02
CA LEU A 56 -12.61 4.00 15.69
C LEU A 56 -11.69 4.64 14.64
N THR A 57 -11.12 3.81 13.76
CA THR A 57 -10.34 4.23 12.60
C THR A 57 -11.11 3.88 11.33
N PRO A 58 -12.12 4.67 10.90
CA PRO A 58 -12.85 4.38 9.69
C PRO A 58 -11.95 4.73 8.48
N THR A 59 -11.22 3.74 7.97
CA THR A 59 -10.14 3.93 6.99
C THR A 59 -10.49 3.41 5.59
N LEU A 60 -9.77 3.93 4.59
CA LEU A 60 -9.51 3.18 3.36
C LEU A 60 -8.39 2.18 3.66
N ASP A 61 -8.73 0.89 3.74
CA ASP A 61 -7.79 -0.18 4.09
C ASP A 61 -6.91 -0.58 2.88
N LYS A 62 -6.15 0.39 2.36
CA LYS A 62 -5.23 0.19 1.23
C LYS A 62 -3.79 0.12 1.71
N LEU A 63 -3.02 -0.73 1.06
CA LEU A 63 -1.59 -0.91 1.30
C LEU A 63 -0.80 0.33 0.86
N VAL A 64 -0.50 1.22 1.81
CA VAL A 64 0.29 2.44 1.62
C VAL A 64 1.60 2.37 2.38
N GLN A 65 2.58 3.20 1.98
CA GLN A 65 3.88 3.27 2.63
C GLN A 65 4.27 4.73 2.86
N ASN A 66 5.18 4.97 3.82
CA ASN A 66 5.66 6.33 4.10
C ASN A 66 6.28 7.02 2.87
N ILE A 67 6.83 6.25 1.91
CA ILE A 67 7.37 6.77 0.65
C ILE A 67 6.30 7.43 -0.25
N ASP A 68 5.01 7.14 -0.02
CA ASP A 68 3.89 7.73 -0.76
C ASP A 68 3.58 9.16 -0.29
N PHE A 69 4.03 9.57 0.90
CA PHE A 69 3.77 10.93 1.41
C PHE A 69 4.45 12.00 0.56
N VAL A 70 5.69 11.78 0.12
CA VAL A 70 6.43 12.76 -0.68
C VAL A 70 5.71 13.11 -2.00
N PRO A 71 5.36 12.15 -2.88
CA PRO A 71 4.60 12.47 -4.09
C PRO A 71 3.20 13.03 -3.78
N THR A 72 2.57 12.62 -2.69
CA THR A 72 1.28 13.19 -2.24
C THR A 72 1.43 14.68 -1.93
N ILE A 73 2.44 15.06 -1.14
CA ILE A 73 2.69 16.45 -0.76
C ILE A 73 2.98 17.31 -1.99
N PHE A 74 3.76 16.80 -2.95
CA PHE A 74 3.99 17.49 -4.22
C PHE A 74 2.69 17.77 -4.98
N GLU A 75 1.84 16.75 -5.14
CA GLU A 75 0.54 16.90 -5.81
C GLU A 75 -0.35 17.92 -5.09
N LEU A 76 -0.40 17.85 -3.75
CA LEU A 76 -1.20 18.77 -2.94
C LEU A 76 -0.71 20.22 -3.00
N ALA A 77 0.60 20.41 -3.04
CA ALA A 77 1.19 21.73 -3.21
C ALA A 77 1.02 22.29 -4.64
N GLY A 78 0.59 21.47 -5.60
CA GLY A 78 0.56 21.84 -7.01
C GLY A 78 1.95 22.04 -7.61
N VAL A 79 2.97 21.39 -7.03
CA VAL A 79 4.37 21.52 -7.43
C VAL A 79 4.83 20.20 -8.04
N ARG A 80 5.55 20.26 -9.17
CA ARG A 80 6.14 19.06 -9.77
C ARG A 80 7.41 18.67 -8.99
N PRO A 81 7.61 17.36 -8.69
CA PRO A 81 8.88 16.90 -8.16
C PRO A 81 10.06 17.28 -9.08
N PRO A 82 11.24 17.61 -8.54
CA PRO A 82 12.43 17.86 -9.36
C PRO A 82 12.77 16.64 -10.23
N THR A 83 13.13 16.84 -11.50
CA THR A 83 13.41 15.74 -12.45
C THR A 83 14.54 14.81 -11.99
N ALA A 84 15.50 15.33 -11.22
CA ALA A 84 16.61 14.54 -10.68
C ALA A 84 16.22 13.68 -9.46
N MET A 85 15.05 13.91 -8.86
CA MET A 85 14.57 13.17 -7.71
C MET A 85 13.81 11.91 -8.18
N LYS A 86 14.37 10.74 -7.90
CA LYS A 86 13.66 9.46 -8.08
C LYS A 86 12.70 9.25 -6.90
N LEU A 87 11.42 9.12 -7.21
CA LEU A 87 10.38 8.79 -6.24
C LEU A 87 9.93 7.34 -6.47
N ASP A 88 10.02 6.52 -5.44
CA ASP A 88 9.55 5.13 -5.48
C ASP A 88 8.07 5.00 -5.05
N GLY A 89 7.58 5.96 -4.26
CA GLY A 89 6.17 6.04 -3.87
C GLY A 89 5.28 6.63 -4.94
N VAL A 90 3.96 6.57 -4.73
CA VAL A 90 2.97 7.22 -5.59
C VAL A 90 1.99 8.03 -4.74
N SER A 91 1.43 9.09 -5.31
CA SER A 91 0.50 9.94 -4.56
C SER A 91 -0.73 9.17 -4.09
N LEU A 92 -1.17 9.46 -2.86
CA LEU A 92 -2.35 8.90 -2.23
C LEU A 92 -3.64 9.62 -2.66
N MET A 93 -3.55 10.72 -3.39
CA MET A 93 -4.72 11.53 -3.74
C MET A 93 -5.80 10.81 -4.54
N PRO A 94 -5.48 9.88 -5.46
CA PRO A 94 -6.50 9.06 -6.11
C PRO A 94 -7.30 8.21 -5.11
N LEU A 95 -6.66 7.67 -4.07
CA LEU A 95 -7.34 6.90 -3.02
C LEU A 95 -8.29 7.77 -2.19
N VAL A 96 -7.97 9.05 -2.00
CA VAL A 96 -8.81 9.98 -1.23
C VAL A 96 -9.98 10.51 -2.07
N THR A 97 -9.71 10.88 -3.32
CA THR A 97 -10.68 11.59 -4.18
C THR A 97 -11.55 10.66 -5.02
N GLN A 98 -11.03 9.48 -5.38
CA GLN A 98 -11.68 8.51 -6.27
C GLN A 98 -11.46 7.07 -5.76
N PRO A 99 -11.82 6.76 -4.50
CA PRO A 99 -11.46 5.50 -3.86
C PRO A 99 -11.95 4.25 -4.60
N GLN A 100 -13.15 4.31 -5.19
CA GLN A 100 -13.77 3.18 -5.88
C GLN A 100 -13.21 2.93 -7.30
N GLN A 101 -12.49 3.90 -7.87
CA GLN A 101 -11.99 3.85 -9.25
C GLN A 101 -10.47 3.65 -9.30
N THR A 102 -9.79 3.83 -8.17
CA THR A 102 -8.34 3.77 -8.10
C THR A 102 -7.88 2.32 -8.03
N LYS A 103 -7.24 1.85 -9.11
CA LYS A 103 -6.43 0.63 -9.05
C LYS A 103 -5.19 0.90 -8.21
N TRP A 104 -4.95 0.07 -7.21
CA TRP A 104 -3.83 0.22 -6.28
C TRP A 104 -2.94 -1.02 -6.26
N ARG A 105 -1.79 -0.92 -5.59
CA ARG A 105 -0.91 -2.06 -5.35
C ARG A 105 -1.57 -3.05 -4.39
N ASP A 106 -1.29 -4.33 -4.59
CA ASP A 106 -1.77 -5.45 -3.76
C ASP A 106 -0.69 -5.99 -2.79
N ALA A 107 0.50 -5.40 -2.84
CA ALA A 107 1.65 -5.82 -2.05
C ALA A 107 2.61 -4.65 -1.77
N LEU A 108 3.30 -4.73 -0.64
CA LEU A 108 4.34 -3.81 -0.19
C LEU A 108 5.68 -4.54 -0.12
N PHE A 109 6.72 -3.85 -0.55
CA PHE A 109 8.11 -4.25 -0.28
C PHE A 109 8.57 -3.61 1.03
N LEU A 110 9.16 -4.41 1.92
CA LEU A 110 9.70 -3.96 3.19
C LEU A 110 11.18 -4.33 3.27
N GLU A 111 11.98 -3.42 3.82
CA GLU A 111 13.40 -3.61 3.99
C GLU A 111 13.82 -3.08 5.36
N ILE A 112 14.51 -3.94 6.12
CA ILE A 112 15.07 -3.54 7.41
C ILE A 112 16.36 -4.36 7.65
N GLY A 113 17.51 -3.69 7.69
CA GLY A 113 18.81 -4.35 7.87
C GLY A 113 19.06 -5.53 6.92
N HIS A 114 19.23 -6.72 7.50
CA HIS A 114 19.47 -7.99 6.82
C HIS A 114 18.19 -8.69 6.31
N THR A 115 17.05 -8.00 6.37
CA THR A 115 15.75 -8.58 6.10
C THR A 115 15.05 -7.87 4.95
N ARG A 116 14.43 -8.64 4.07
CA ARG A 116 13.49 -8.16 3.06
C ARG A 116 12.17 -8.90 3.20
N ALA A 117 11.07 -8.24 2.89
CA ALA A 117 9.76 -8.85 2.99
C ALA A 117 8.80 -8.36 1.92
N VAL A 118 7.83 -9.23 1.62
CA VAL A 118 6.65 -8.91 0.81
C VAL A 118 5.44 -9.01 1.73
N CYS A 119 4.66 -7.94 1.81
CA CYS A 119 3.44 -7.88 2.61
C CYS A 119 2.25 -7.59 1.70
N THR A 120 1.34 -8.54 1.59
CA THR A 120 0.02 -8.38 0.94
C THR A 120 -1.05 -8.18 2.02
N GLU A 121 -2.31 -8.00 1.62
CA GLU A 121 -3.42 -7.89 2.59
C GLU A 121 -3.58 -9.14 3.47
N ARG A 122 -3.19 -10.32 2.97
CA ARG A 122 -3.33 -11.59 3.71
C ARG A 122 -2.01 -12.21 4.11
N TRP A 123 -0.99 -12.11 3.29
CA TRP A 123 0.25 -12.84 3.48
C TRP A 123 1.44 -11.93 3.69
N LYS A 124 2.30 -12.30 4.63
CA LYS A 124 3.62 -11.71 4.79
C LYS A 124 4.69 -12.78 4.65
N TYR A 125 5.60 -12.56 3.71
CA TYR A 125 6.81 -13.36 3.56
C TYR A 125 8.02 -12.52 3.97
N ILE A 126 8.89 -13.10 4.80
CA ILE A 126 10.11 -12.47 5.30
C ILE A 126 11.30 -13.36 4.94
N ALA A 127 12.33 -12.76 4.33
CA ALA A 127 13.62 -13.37 4.07
C ALA A 127 14.69 -12.66 4.89
N LEU A 128 15.39 -13.40 5.74
CA LEU A 128 16.53 -12.95 6.54
C LEU A 128 17.82 -13.52 5.94
N ARG A 129 18.72 -12.64 5.49
CA ARG A 129 19.98 -13.04 4.86
C ARG A 129 21.13 -12.20 5.42
N TYR A 130 21.89 -12.79 6.32
CA TYR A 130 23.12 -12.16 6.85
C TYR A 130 24.22 -12.14 5.78
N PRO A 131 25.08 -11.11 5.74
CA PRO A 131 26.24 -11.09 4.85
C PRO A 131 27.25 -12.19 5.24
N PRO A 132 28.09 -12.69 4.30
CA PRO A 132 29.02 -13.79 4.55
C PRO A 132 29.94 -13.59 5.76
N GLN A 133 30.37 -12.35 6.01
CA GLN A 133 31.22 -12.03 7.15
C GLN A 133 30.50 -12.25 8.49
N MET A 134 29.21 -11.90 8.56
CA MET A 134 28.41 -12.12 9.77
C MET A 134 28.05 -13.60 9.91
N GLN A 135 27.74 -14.30 8.80
CA GLN A 135 27.51 -15.75 8.85
C GLN A 135 28.70 -16.51 9.47
N ARG A 136 29.93 -16.13 9.11
CA ARG A 136 31.15 -16.70 9.72
C ARG A 136 31.19 -16.44 11.22
N LYS A 137 30.96 -15.20 11.65
CA LYS A 137 30.93 -14.79 13.07
C LYS A 137 29.84 -15.49 13.89
N ILE A 138 28.71 -15.82 13.24
CA ILE A 138 27.64 -16.60 13.86
C ILE A 138 28.09 -18.05 14.01
N ALA A 139 28.66 -18.63 12.96
CA ALA A 139 29.07 -20.03 12.92
C ALA A 139 30.23 -20.35 13.88
N ASP A 140 31.18 -19.43 14.04
CA ASP A 140 32.32 -19.59 14.96
C ASP A 140 32.04 -19.08 16.39
N GLY A 141 30.85 -18.53 16.64
CA GLY A 141 30.45 -17.99 17.94
C GLY A 141 31.13 -16.66 18.32
N THR A 142 31.84 -16.00 17.40
CA THR A 142 32.60 -14.77 17.68
C THR A 142 31.79 -13.49 17.55
N LEU A 143 30.52 -13.55 17.15
CA LEU A 143 29.67 -12.37 17.00
C LEU A 143 29.52 -11.59 18.33
N GLY A 144 29.61 -12.27 19.48
CA GLY A 144 29.60 -11.66 20.82
C GLY A 144 28.26 -11.04 21.24
N ARG A 145 27.22 -11.15 20.40
CA ARG A 145 25.85 -10.68 20.62
C ARG A 145 24.86 -11.47 19.74
N PRO A 146 23.55 -11.40 20.00
CA PRO A 146 22.56 -12.00 19.11
C PRO A 146 22.60 -11.41 17.70
N ALA A 147 22.38 -12.25 16.69
CA ALA A 147 22.31 -11.85 15.28
C ALA A 147 20.96 -11.17 14.99
N TYR A 148 20.84 -9.89 15.29
CA TYR A 148 19.59 -9.17 15.06
C TYR A 148 19.37 -8.83 13.58
N HIS A 149 18.11 -8.64 13.18
CA HIS A 149 17.75 -8.23 11.81
C HIS A 149 18.41 -6.92 11.40
N MET A 150 18.50 -5.96 12.33
CA MET A 150 19.01 -4.60 12.10
C MET A 150 20.49 -4.39 12.43
N ASP A 151 21.18 -5.42 12.90
CA ASP A 151 22.58 -5.35 13.37
C ASP A 151 22.86 -4.24 14.42
N VAL A 152 21.82 -3.76 15.11
CA VAL A 152 21.88 -2.80 16.23
C VAL A 152 21.07 -3.35 17.39
N SER A 153 21.46 -3.10 18.63
CA SER A 153 20.68 -3.53 19.80
C SER A 153 19.63 -2.47 20.13
N LEU A 154 18.36 -2.80 19.95
CA LEU A 154 17.23 -1.93 20.30
C LEU A 154 16.24 -2.71 21.16
N ASN A 155 15.64 -2.05 22.16
CA ASN A 155 14.63 -2.67 23.05
C ASN A 155 13.48 -3.33 22.29
N LEU A 156 13.14 -2.80 21.10
CA LEU A 156 12.10 -3.35 20.22
C LEU A 156 12.43 -4.77 19.72
N GLN A 157 13.71 -5.10 19.54
CA GLN A 157 14.12 -6.42 19.06
C GLN A 157 14.03 -7.47 20.16
N GLU A 158 14.29 -7.10 21.41
CA GLU A 158 14.06 -7.98 22.57
C GLU A 158 12.58 -8.29 22.77
N ALA A 159 11.70 -7.32 22.48
CA ALA A 159 10.26 -7.56 22.47
C ALA A 159 9.85 -8.50 21.33
N ALA A 160 10.43 -8.33 20.14
CA ALA A 160 10.17 -9.21 18.99
C ALA A 160 10.65 -10.65 19.24
N LEU A 161 11.86 -10.81 19.80
CA LEU A 161 12.45 -12.07 20.28
C LEU A 161 11.44 -12.92 21.08
N LYS A 162 10.78 -12.30 22.06
CA LYS A 162 9.84 -12.98 22.97
C LYS A 162 8.52 -13.37 22.31
N ARG A 163 8.20 -12.72 21.19
CA ARG A 163 6.87 -12.73 20.57
C ARG A 163 6.82 -13.55 19.28
N HIS A 164 7.94 -13.73 18.61
CA HIS A 164 8.01 -14.36 17.29
C HIS A 164 9.01 -15.54 17.32
N PRO A 165 8.52 -16.78 17.53
CA PRO A 165 9.38 -17.96 17.61
C PRO A 165 10.24 -18.18 16.35
N GLY A 166 9.73 -17.79 15.18
CA GLY A 166 10.40 -17.92 13.89
C GLY A 166 11.36 -16.79 13.52
N TYR A 167 11.64 -15.82 14.42
CA TYR A 167 12.37 -14.61 14.03
C TYR A 167 13.79 -14.89 13.49
N TRP A 168 14.45 -15.98 13.90
CA TRP A 168 15.77 -16.38 13.40
C TRP A 168 15.71 -17.26 12.16
N ASP A 169 14.51 -17.70 11.76
CA ASP A 169 14.36 -18.49 10.55
C ASP A 169 14.74 -17.63 9.33
N ALA A 170 15.51 -18.24 8.43
CA ALA A 170 15.92 -17.60 7.18
C ALA A 170 14.70 -17.19 6.36
N ASP A 171 13.65 -18.02 6.36
CA ASP A 171 12.42 -17.77 5.62
C ASP A 171 11.23 -17.89 6.56
N GLN A 172 10.29 -16.96 6.45
CA GLN A 172 9.12 -16.90 7.30
C GLN A 172 7.89 -16.58 6.46
N LEU A 173 6.79 -17.30 6.70
CA LEU A 173 5.50 -17.04 6.08
C LEU A 173 4.44 -16.93 7.17
N TYR A 174 3.65 -15.85 7.13
CA TYR A 174 2.54 -15.62 8.05
C TYR A 174 1.25 -15.30 7.28
N ASP A 175 0.14 -15.91 7.70
CA ASP A 175 -1.22 -15.53 7.27
C ASP A 175 -1.74 -14.45 8.23
N LEU A 176 -1.69 -13.18 7.81
CA LEU A 176 -2.09 -12.03 8.60
C LEU A 176 -3.60 -11.98 8.92
N GLN A 177 -4.43 -12.74 8.19
CA GLN A 177 -5.86 -12.84 8.51
C GLN A 177 -6.10 -13.86 9.62
N ALA A 178 -5.45 -15.01 9.56
CA ALA A 178 -5.59 -16.07 10.56
C ALA A 178 -4.71 -15.86 11.80
N ASP A 179 -3.57 -15.20 11.62
CA ASP A 179 -2.55 -14.92 12.64
C ASP A 179 -2.00 -13.49 12.48
N PRO A 180 -2.80 -12.45 12.84
CA PRO A 180 -2.35 -11.06 12.79
C PRO A 180 -1.11 -10.77 13.66
N GLY A 181 -0.83 -11.64 14.63
CA GLY A 181 0.29 -11.52 15.56
C GLY A 181 1.60 -12.14 15.08
N GLU A 182 1.63 -12.72 13.87
CA GLU A 182 2.81 -13.36 13.26
C GLU A 182 3.47 -14.37 14.22
N ARG A 183 2.66 -15.21 14.85
CA ARG A 183 3.07 -16.21 15.85
C ARG A 183 3.44 -17.55 15.25
N VAL A 184 2.79 -17.95 14.17
CA VAL A 184 2.90 -19.27 13.55
C VAL A 184 3.60 -19.14 12.20
N ASN A 185 4.88 -19.50 12.17
CA ASN A 185 5.62 -19.54 10.91
C ASN A 185 5.18 -20.75 10.06
N LEU A 186 4.50 -20.48 8.96
CA LEU A 186 3.94 -21.46 8.03
C LEU A 186 4.94 -21.91 6.95
N ILE A 187 6.19 -21.46 6.99
CA ILE A 187 7.15 -21.69 5.91
C ILE A 187 7.41 -23.18 5.62
N LYS A 188 7.29 -24.05 6.64
CA LYS A 188 7.53 -25.50 6.51
C LYS A 188 6.29 -26.29 6.08
N ASP A 189 5.12 -25.65 6.02
CA ASP A 189 3.89 -26.30 5.62
C ASP A 189 3.79 -26.39 4.10
N ALA A 190 3.82 -27.62 3.58
CA ALA A 190 3.73 -27.90 2.15
C ALA A 190 2.41 -27.40 1.52
N ALA A 191 1.34 -27.24 2.30
CA ALA A 191 0.08 -26.68 1.81
C ALA A 191 0.22 -25.24 1.31
N HIS A 192 1.24 -24.50 1.78
CA HIS A 192 1.49 -23.11 1.42
C HIS A 192 2.63 -22.92 0.43
N ALA A 193 3.20 -24.00 -0.12
CA ALA A 193 4.35 -23.94 -1.03
C ALA A 193 4.11 -23.04 -2.26
N ARG A 194 2.88 -23.03 -2.80
CA ARG A 194 2.52 -22.14 -3.93
C ARG A 194 2.58 -20.66 -3.53
N THR A 195 2.06 -20.31 -2.36
CA THR A 195 2.10 -18.94 -1.82
C THR A 195 3.54 -18.50 -1.58
N VAL A 196 4.38 -19.38 -1.00
CA VAL A 196 5.81 -19.10 -0.80
C VAL A 196 6.50 -18.79 -2.13
N ALA A 197 6.33 -19.65 -3.13
CA ALA A 197 6.94 -19.47 -4.45
C ALA A 197 6.48 -18.17 -5.13
N GLU A 198 5.20 -17.82 -5.00
CA GLU A 198 4.67 -16.56 -5.51
C GLU A 198 5.33 -15.35 -4.84
N LEU A 199 5.37 -15.31 -3.51
CA LEU A 199 5.90 -14.16 -2.76
C LEU A 199 7.43 -14.04 -2.93
N GLN A 200 8.15 -15.16 -3.00
CA GLN A 200 9.56 -15.18 -3.36
C GLN A 200 9.80 -14.64 -4.77
N GLY A 201 8.95 -15.01 -5.74
CA GLY A 201 9.00 -14.47 -7.09
C GLY A 201 8.77 -12.97 -7.13
N ARG A 202 7.77 -12.46 -6.38
CA ARG A 202 7.54 -11.02 -6.22
C ARG A 202 8.76 -10.32 -5.59
N LEU A 203 9.33 -10.89 -4.53
CA LEU A 203 10.52 -10.34 -3.89
C LEU A 203 11.70 -10.26 -4.87
N LYS A 204 11.97 -11.34 -5.60
CA LYS A 204 13.01 -11.36 -6.64
C LYS A 204 12.79 -10.26 -7.67
N ASN A 205 11.57 -10.11 -8.18
CA ASN A 205 11.23 -9.09 -9.17
C ASN A 205 11.48 -7.67 -8.67
N TRP A 206 11.17 -7.36 -7.40
CA TRP A 206 11.53 -6.06 -6.84
C TRP A 206 13.04 -5.87 -6.78
N LEU A 207 13.78 -6.89 -6.34
CA LEU A 207 15.22 -6.82 -6.15
C LEU A 207 16.02 -6.70 -7.45
N VAL A 208 15.44 -7.06 -8.61
CA VAL A 208 16.05 -6.79 -9.94
C VAL A 208 16.42 -5.31 -10.11
N GLY A 209 15.65 -4.39 -9.52
CA GLY A 209 15.90 -2.95 -9.61
C GLY A 209 16.94 -2.40 -8.62
N PHE A 210 17.58 -3.26 -7.83
CA PHE A 210 18.53 -2.86 -6.79
C PHE A 210 19.95 -3.28 -7.18
N ASP A 211 20.90 -2.35 -7.13
CA ASP A 211 22.31 -2.60 -7.46
C ASP A 211 23.09 -3.30 -6.31
N ARG A 212 22.39 -4.09 -5.49
CA ARG A 212 22.97 -4.79 -4.34
C ARG A 212 22.38 -6.20 -4.20
N PRO A 213 23.23 -7.24 -4.12
CA PRO A 213 22.74 -8.61 -4.01
C PRO A 213 22.10 -8.86 -2.64
N PHE A 214 21.11 -9.75 -2.61
CA PHE A 214 20.44 -10.17 -1.39
C PHE A 214 20.19 -11.68 -1.41
N GLY A 215 21.04 -12.44 -0.73
CA GLY A 215 20.98 -13.90 -0.73
C GLY A 215 20.95 -14.48 -2.14
N GLU A 216 19.97 -15.35 -2.37
CA GLU A 216 19.64 -15.99 -3.65
C GLU A 216 18.68 -15.17 -4.53
N PHE A 217 18.16 -14.04 -4.05
CA PHE A 217 17.18 -13.20 -4.75
C PHE A 217 17.82 -12.23 -5.75
N VAL A 218 19.07 -12.49 -6.14
CA VAL A 218 19.79 -11.72 -7.15
C VAL A 218 19.16 -11.99 -8.53
N PRO A 219 19.09 -10.99 -9.45
CA PRO A 219 18.82 -11.26 -10.86
C PRO A 219 19.75 -12.35 -11.43
#